data_AF-A0A6P4F8M2-F1
#
_entry.id   AF-A0A6P4F8M2-F1
#
_cell.length_a   1.000
_cell.length_b   1.000
_cell.length_c   1.000
_cell.angle_alpha   90.00
_cell.angle_beta   90.00
_cell.angle_gamma   90.00
#
_symmetry.space_group_name_H-M   'P 1'
#
loop_
_entity.id
_entity.type
_entity.pdbx_description
1 polymer ?
#
loop_
_entity_poly.entity_id
_entity_poly.type
_entity_poly.pdbx_seq_one_letter_code
_entity_poly.pdbx_strand_id
1 'polypeptide(L)'
;MAHRVVLAASSDYFCAMFADCAMIESRKDEINLYGITARAMGSIIDYIYTSLLELNYDNIEEILAAATHVQVREVIERCTLFLGTKIEMENCLAIAGMADIYGIMDLSERAHRYICAHFEEFATTSDFKEMKVDQLRFILSSNYPIDVAEQELVRLVCSYGLEQQLEESVLGDLLRLINWPHISYKSMDELRHLNCSLDEGKQLQLPTTYYNRIKQEYMGRLINGVVPLEDQSLPQGPKNMRGMELCLLKIGGFEWKGLTNVIMCFSPTKMNWYELTAIPHIDQCNFGTAVLNNKLFIVGGAYDVCLKEYIHPFGFCYCPLRNAWMTIAPIQLDRCRFSLNAVGKQHLYAVGGILDDDNSEEALRMISNVERYDIAQNVWTYMPSLQENRSQHAGVVVGDKLYISGGIHLANILASMWVFDTKAELWQELAPMPTPCCDHVLVAVDNRIYACGGWHESLTESRVLVQHIYAYDIEGNAWSVETQIPAPKFYSGVTAMGRTIFFVGGLDSTESIDRASAETMAYDLDSKEWWREKDSWDSPNDVWESTCAAIYVPMCDF
;
A
#
# COMPACT_ATOMS: atom_id res chain seq x y z
N MET A 1 -26.13 -31.23 40.65
CA MET A 1 -25.09 -30.30 41.15
C MET A 1 -23.96 -30.12 40.13
N ALA A 2 -23.36 -31.19 39.59
CA ALA A 2 -22.28 -31.10 38.58
C ALA A 2 -22.63 -30.27 37.33
N HIS A 3 -23.80 -30.47 36.72
CA HIS A 3 -24.20 -29.71 35.52
C HIS A 3 -24.27 -28.18 35.75
N ARG A 4 -24.75 -27.75 36.92
CA ARG A 4 -24.81 -26.32 37.29
C ARG A 4 -23.42 -25.69 37.41
N VAL A 5 -22.45 -26.45 37.94
CA VAL A 5 -21.06 -25.99 38.06
C VAL A 5 -20.42 -25.85 36.68
N VAL A 6 -20.64 -26.83 35.80
CA VAL A 6 -20.12 -26.78 34.42
C VAL A 6 -20.70 -25.57 33.67
N LEU A 7 -22.02 -25.38 33.72
CA LEU A 7 -22.66 -24.22 33.09
C LEU A 7 -22.21 -22.89 33.69
N ALA A 8 -22.09 -22.78 35.03
CA ALA A 8 -21.57 -21.57 35.68
C ALA A 8 -20.12 -21.26 35.32
N ALA A 9 -19.30 -22.29 35.13
CA ALA A 9 -17.89 -22.11 34.78
C ALA A 9 -17.68 -21.61 33.35
N SER A 10 -18.64 -21.89 32.45
CA SER A 10 -18.55 -21.56 31.03
C SER A 10 -19.43 -20.38 30.60
N SER A 11 -20.24 -19.80 31.49
CA SER A 11 -21.20 -18.74 31.18
C SER A 11 -21.39 -17.81 32.36
N ASP A 12 -21.14 -16.53 32.16
CA ASP A 12 -21.36 -15.50 33.18
C ASP A 12 -22.84 -15.36 33.54
N TYR A 13 -23.73 -15.53 32.56
CA TYR A 13 -25.18 -15.55 32.78
C TYR A 13 -25.58 -16.68 33.74
N PHE A 14 -25.13 -17.92 33.47
CA PHE A 14 -25.45 -19.05 34.34
C PHE A 14 -24.72 -18.97 35.68
N CYS A 15 -23.51 -18.40 35.73
CA CYS A 15 -22.81 -18.11 36.96
C CYS A 15 -23.63 -17.18 37.84
N ALA A 16 -24.07 -16.03 37.31
CA ALA A 16 -24.92 -15.08 38.02
C ALA A 16 -26.25 -15.72 38.45
N MET A 17 -26.90 -16.47 37.55
CA MET A 17 -28.16 -17.15 37.84
C MET A 17 -28.01 -18.21 38.95
N PHE A 18 -26.86 -18.88 39.07
CA PHE A 18 -26.67 -19.93 40.08
C PHE A 18 -26.01 -19.44 41.37
N ALA A 19 -25.22 -18.38 41.33
CA ALA A 19 -24.46 -17.84 42.47
C ALA A 19 -25.28 -16.82 43.28
N ASP A 20 -26.00 -15.92 42.61
CA ASP A 20 -26.78 -14.88 43.25
C ASP A 20 -28.25 -15.27 43.32
N CYS A 21 -28.75 -15.53 44.54
CA CYS A 21 -30.17 -15.81 44.84
C CYS A 21 -31.15 -14.66 44.49
N ALA A 22 -30.66 -13.64 43.77
CA ALA A 22 -31.35 -12.43 43.33
C ALA A 22 -32.11 -12.62 42.01
N MET A 23 -31.67 -13.52 41.13
CA MET A 23 -32.46 -13.86 39.94
C MET A 23 -33.64 -14.75 40.33
N ILE A 24 -34.85 -14.39 39.89
CA ILE A 24 -36.08 -15.14 40.18
C ILE A 24 -36.01 -16.52 39.52
N GLU A 25 -35.34 -16.59 38.39
CA GLU A 25 -35.01 -17.76 37.58
C GLU A 25 -34.29 -18.84 38.39
N SER A 26 -33.47 -18.46 39.38
CA SER A 26 -32.71 -19.39 40.21
C SER A 26 -33.57 -20.29 41.11
N ARG A 27 -34.85 -19.92 41.29
CA ARG A 27 -35.83 -20.62 42.14
C ARG A 27 -36.94 -21.30 41.33
N LYS A 28 -36.90 -21.18 40.00
CA LYS A 28 -37.89 -21.79 39.09
C LYS A 28 -37.35 -23.12 38.58
N ASP A 29 -38.25 -24.09 38.43
CA ASP A 29 -37.95 -25.38 37.81
C ASP A 29 -37.82 -25.27 36.28
N GLU A 30 -38.50 -24.28 35.67
CA GLU A 30 -38.47 -23.99 34.23
C GLU A 30 -38.30 -22.48 33.97
N ILE A 31 -37.48 -22.14 32.99
CA ILE A 31 -37.25 -20.76 32.55
C ILE A 31 -37.44 -20.66 31.04
N ASN A 32 -38.03 -19.56 30.57
CA ASN A 32 -38.17 -19.25 29.15
C ASN A 32 -37.07 -18.26 28.76
N LEU A 33 -36.15 -18.70 27.93
CA LEU A 33 -35.14 -17.83 27.31
C LEU A 33 -35.73 -17.23 26.03
N TYR A 34 -36.10 -15.96 26.09
CA TYR A 34 -36.66 -15.25 24.94
C TYR A 34 -35.56 -14.76 24.01
N GLY A 35 -35.79 -14.87 22.69
CA GLY A 35 -34.83 -14.42 21.67
C GLY A 35 -33.74 -15.43 21.32
N ILE A 36 -33.82 -16.67 21.81
CA ILE A 36 -32.88 -17.75 21.52
C ILE A 36 -33.61 -18.92 20.87
N THR A 37 -33.05 -19.49 19.80
CA THR A 37 -33.58 -20.72 19.21
C THR A 37 -33.16 -21.96 20.01
N ALA A 38 -34.03 -22.96 20.09
CA ALA A 38 -33.71 -24.22 20.78
C ALA A 38 -32.51 -24.93 20.14
N ARG A 39 -32.32 -24.80 18.82
CA ARG A 39 -31.18 -25.36 18.10
C ARG A 39 -29.87 -24.72 18.56
N ALA A 40 -29.79 -23.39 18.57
CA ALA A 40 -28.60 -22.67 18.99
C ALA A 40 -28.26 -22.95 20.46
N MET A 41 -29.25 -22.97 21.35
CA MET A 41 -29.03 -23.31 22.75
C MET A 41 -28.53 -24.75 22.92
N GLY A 42 -29.08 -25.70 22.13
CA GLY A 42 -28.60 -27.07 22.08
C GLY A 42 -27.12 -27.15 21.71
N SER A 43 -26.72 -26.46 20.63
CA SER A 43 -25.31 -26.40 20.20
C SER A 43 -24.38 -25.79 21.24
N ILE A 44 -24.83 -24.77 21.98
CA ILE A 44 -24.03 -24.16 23.07
C ILE A 44 -23.87 -25.14 24.23
N ILE A 45 -24.94 -25.85 24.62
CA ILE A 45 -24.86 -26.85 25.70
C ILE A 45 -23.93 -28.00 25.28
N ASP A 46 -24.10 -28.51 24.06
CA ASP A 46 -23.23 -29.57 23.53
C ASP A 46 -21.77 -29.12 23.50
N TYR A 47 -21.49 -27.87 23.09
CA TYR A 47 -20.16 -27.30 23.15
C TYR A 47 -19.60 -27.25 24.58
N ILE A 48 -20.40 -26.83 25.56
CA ILE A 48 -19.97 -26.77 26.97
C ILE A 48 -19.53 -28.15 27.48
N TYR A 49 -20.17 -29.24 27.01
CA TYR A 49 -19.83 -30.61 27.42
C TYR A 49 -18.76 -31.29 26.57
N THR A 50 -18.65 -30.93 25.29
CA THR A 50 -17.81 -31.67 24.32
C THR A 50 -16.63 -30.86 23.79
N SER A 51 -16.64 -29.54 23.97
CA SER A 51 -15.73 -28.58 23.34
C SER A 51 -15.73 -28.62 21.80
N LEU A 52 -16.75 -29.21 21.18
CA LEU A 52 -16.93 -29.27 19.73
C LEU A 52 -18.07 -28.35 19.31
N LEU A 53 -17.80 -27.45 18.35
CA LEU A 53 -18.80 -26.55 17.78
C LEU A 53 -18.61 -26.49 16.26
N GLU A 54 -19.67 -26.85 15.53
CA GLU A 54 -19.70 -26.77 14.08
C GLU A 54 -20.39 -25.47 13.64
N LEU A 55 -19.66 -24.60 12.96
CA LEU A 55 -20.16 -23.30 12.48
C LEU A 55 -20.32 -23.31 10.96
N ASN A 56 -21.44 -22.79 10.48
CA ASN A 56 -21.77 -22.61 9.07
C ASN A 56 -22.66 -21.37 8.89
N TYR A 57 -22.92 -20.97 7.64
CA TYR A 57 -23.72 -19.78 7.34
C TYR A 57 -25.18 -19.88 7.81
N ASP A 58 -25.73 -21.09 7.96
CA ASP A 58 -27.13 -21.29 8.39
C ASP A 58 -27.31 -21.17 9.90
N ASN A 59 -26.27 -21.46 10.69
CA ASN A 59 -26.35 -21.50 12.15
C ASN A 59 -25.63 -20.35 12.86
N ILE A 60 -24.74 -19.63 12.17
CA ILE A 60 -23.84 -18.66 12.79
C ILE A 60 -24.58 -17.52 13.48
N GLU A 61 -25.62 -16.98 12.85
CA GLU A 61 -26.41 -15.87 13.41
C GLU A 61 -27.14 -16.32 14.68
N GLU A 62 -27.84 -17.47 14.63
CA GLU A 62 -28.58 -17.99 15.78
C GLU A 62 -27.64 -18.34 16.95
N ILE A 63 -26.49 -18.96 16.66
CA ILE A 63 -25.50 -19.35 17.68
C ILE A 63 -24.85 -18.10 18.29
N LEU A 64 -24.48 -17.10 17.48
CA LEU A 64 -23.90 -15.86 17.98
C LEU A 64 -24.88 -15.09 18.87
N ALA A 65 -26.15 -14.99 18.45
CA ALA A 65 -27.21 -14.38 19.24
C ALA A 65 -27.36 -15.07 20.60
N ALA A 66 -27.45 -16.40 20.57
CA ALA A 66 -27.61 -17.21 21.77
C ALA A 66 -26.40 -17.12 22.70
N ALA A 67 -25.19 -17.23 22.16
CA ALA A 67 -23.94 -17.18 22.93
C ALA A 67 -23.73 -15.80 23.59
N THR A 68 -24.10 -14.72 22.87
CA THR A 68 -24.07 -13.36 23.43
C THR A 68 -25.10 -13.22 24.55
N HIS A 69 -26.31 -13.75 24.36
CA HIS A 69 -27.37 -13.69 25.37
C HIS A 69 -27.01 -14.47 26.65
N VAL A 70 -26.45 -15.67 26.52
CA VAL A 70 -26.00 -16.49 27.66
C VAL A 70 -24.54 -16.21 28.07
N GLN A 71 -23.88 -15.23 27.46
CA GLN A 71 -22.52 -14.79 27.80
C GLN A 71 -21.48 -15.93 27.84
N VAL A 72 -21.44 -16.77 26.80
CA VAL A 72 -20.41 -17.81 26.62
C VAL A 72 -19.28 -17.26 25.76
N ARG A 73 -18.24 -16.72 26.39
CA ARG A 73 -17.19 -15.93 25.73
C ARG A 73 -16.44 -16.72 24.66
N GLU A 74 -16.09 -17.97 24.92
CA GLU A 74 -15.34 -18.81 23.98
C GLU A 74 -16.14 -19.08 22.70
N VAL A 75 -17.46 -19.24 22.80
CA VAL A 75 -18.33 -19.41 21.62
C VAL A 75 -18.38 -18.11 20.82
N ILE A 76 -18.52 -16.95 21.49
CA ILE A 76 -18.50 -15.64 20.84
C ILE A 76 -17.18 -15.43 20.10
N GLU A 77 -16.03 -15.75 20.72
CA GLU A 77 -14.71 -15.65 20.10
C GLU A 77 -14.60 -16.55 18.85
N ARG A 78 -15.11 -17.79 18.91
CA ARG A 78 -15.11 -18.73 17.77
C ARG A 78 -16.02 -18.25 16.64
N CYS A 79 -17.22 -17.76 16.94
CA CYS A 79 -18.11 -17.16 15.95
C CYS A 79 -17.48 -15.92 15.30
N THR A 80 -16.83 -15.07 16.10
CA THR A 80 -16.13 -13.87 15.63
C THR A 80 -14.95 -14.19 14.72
N LEU A 81 -14.23 -15.27 15.01
CA LEU A 81 -13.15 -15.78 14.16
C LEU A 81 -13.70 -16.36 12.85
N PHE A 82 -14.78 -17.15 12.92
CA PHE A 82 -15.42 -17.72 11.74
C PHE A 82 -15.93 -16.65 10.79
N LEU A 83 -16.65 -15.64 11.30
CA LEU A 83 -17.14 -14.51 10.51
C LEU A 83 -15.99 -13.66 9.97
N GLY A 84 -14.99 -13.36 10.81
CA GLY A 84 -13.86 -12.50 10.42
C GLY A 84 -12.96 -13.11 9.33
N THR A 85 -12.87 -14.43 9.25
CA THR A 85 -12.09 -15.12 8.20
C THR A 85 -12.83 -15.30 6.89
N LYS A 86 -14.14 -15.03 6.87
CA LYS A 86 -15.03 -15.25 5.72
C LYS A 86 -15.81 -14.01 5.31
N ILE A 87 -15.23 -12.83 5.53
CA ILE A 87 -15.81 -11.58 5.04
C ILE A 87 -15.63 -11.55 3.51
N GLU A 88 -16.76 -11.53 2.80
CA GLU A 88 -16.86 -11.52 1.35
C GLU A 88 -17.86 -10.44 0.92
N MET A 89 -17.85 -10.07 -0.35
CA MET A 89 -18.72 -9.00 -0.86
C MET A 89 -20.20 -9.23 -0.56
N GLU A 90 -20.66 -10.49 -0.67
CA GLU A 90 -22.05 -10.89 -0.48
C GLU A 90 -22.53 -10.87 0.98
N ASN A 91 -21.61 -10.83 1.95
CA ASN A 91 -21.95 -10.94 3.37
C ASN A 91 -21.42 -9.78 4.23
N CYS A 92 -20.55 -8.92 3.68
CA CYS A 92 -19.85 -7.90 4.44
C CYS A 92 -20.78 -6.93 5.19
N LEU A 93 -21.88 -6.48 4.56
CA LEU A 93 -22.85 -5.59 5.20
C LEU A 93 -23.64 -6.30 6.31
N ALA A 94 -24.02 -7.56 6.09
CA ALA A 94 -24.71 -8.36 7.10
C ALA A 94 -23.81 -8.64 8.31
N ILE A 95 -22.54 -8.98 8.09
CA ILE A 95 -21.54 -9.18 9.14
C ILE A 95 -21.32 -7.89 9.94
N ALA A 96 -21.18 -6.74 9.26
CA ALA A 96 -21.08 -5.44 9.93
C ALA A 96 -22.30 -5.17 10.82
N GLY A 97 -23.51 -5.35 10.29
CA GLY A 97 -24.75 -5.18 11.04
C GLY A 97 -24.88 -6.12 12.24
N MET A 98 -24.53 -7.40 12.09
CA MET A 98 -24.52 -8.36 13.20
C MET A 98 -23.51 -7.93 14.28
N ALA A 99 -22.30 -7.55 13.88
CA ALA A 99 -21.27 -7.11 14.80
C ALA A 99 -21.69 -5.86 15.59
N ASP A 100 -22.35 -4.90 14.94
CA ASP A 100 -22.88 -3.70 15.60
C ASP A 100 -24.00 -4.04 16.60
N ILE A 101 -24.92 -4.95 16.23
CA ILE A 101 -26.03 -5.39 17.10
C ILE A 101 -25.50 -6.08 18.36
N TYR A 102 -24.49 -6.94 18.23
CA TYR A 102 -23.92 -7.70 19.34
C TYR A 102 -22.74 -6.99 20.04
N GLY A 103 -22.38 -5.77 19.60
CA GLY A 103 -21.30 -4.98 20.20
C GLY A 103 -19.89 -5.55 19.99
N ILE A 104 -19.67 -6.30 18.92
CA ILE A 104 -18.39 -6.93 18.58
C ILE A 104 -17.56 -5.94 17.74
N MET A 105 -16.94 -4.97 18.42
CA MET A 105 -16.26 -3.84 17.77
C MET A 105 -15.19 -4.28 16.76
N ASP A 106 -14.34 -5.25 17.10
CA ASP A 106 -13.26 -5.72 16.22
C ASP A 106 -13.80 -6.36 14.92
N LEU A 107 -14.95 -7.04 14.97
CA LEU A 107 -15.58 -7.62 13.79
C LEU A 107 -16.26 -6.54 12.94
N SER A 108 -16.95 -5.60 13.59
CA SER A 108 -17.58 -4.46 12.92
C SER A 108 -16.53 -3.64 12.17
N GLU A 109 -15.41 -3.34 12.82
CA GLU A 109 -14.32 -2.59 12.20
C GLU A 109 -13.74 -3.32 10.99
N ARG A 110 -13.44 -4.63 11.10
CA ARG A 110 -12.96 -5.44 9.96
C ARG A 110 -13.95 -5.45 8.80
N ALA A 111 -15.24 -5.61 9.07
CA ALA A 111 -16.28 -5.62 8.04
C ALA A 111 -16.42 -4.26 7.34
N HIS A 112 -16.44 -3.17 8.10
CA HIS A 112 -16.49 -1.82 7.53
C HIS A 112 -15.22 -1.46 6.74
N ARG A 113 -14.03 -1.87 7.20
CA ARG A 113 -12.78 -1.70 6.44
C ARG A 113 -12.83 -2.47 5.11
N TYR A 114 -13.34 -3.69 5.11
CA TYR A 114 -13.52 -4.48 3.89
C TYR A 114 -14.46 -3.75 2.90
N ILE A 115 -15.60 -3.25 3.38
CA ILE A 115 -16.54 -2.47 2.56
C ILE A 115 -15.84 -1.24 1.96
N CYS A 116 -15.04 -0.51 2.73
CA CYS A 116 -14.34 0.69 2.25
C CYS A 116 -13.25 0.34 1.21
N ALA A 117 -12.50 -0.74 1.41
CA ALA A 117 -11.44 -1.18 0.50
C ALA A 117 -11.94 -1.75 -0.84
N HIS A 118 -13.24 -2.05 -0.92
CA HIS A 118 -13.96 -2.59 -2.09
C HIS A 118 -15.21 -1.77 -2.44
N PHE A 119 -15.22 -0.47 -2.07
CA PHE A 119 -16.41 0.36 -2.15
C PHE A 119 -16.90 0.58 -3.58
N GLU A 120 -16.00 0.65 -4.56
CA GLU A 120 -16.31 0.78 -5.99
C GLU A 120 -17.21 -0.37 -6.46
N GLU A 121 -16.86 -1.60 -6.09
CA GLU A 121 -17.62 -2.79 -6.44
C GLU A 121 -18.87 -2.93 -5.56
N PHE A 122 -18.74 -2.67 -4.25
CA PHE A 122 -19.86 -2.68 -3.29
C PHE A 122 -20.99 -1.73 -3.71
N ALA A 123 -20.66 -0.54 -4.22
CA ALA A 123 -21.65 0.44 -4.67
C ALA A 123 -22.55 -0.06 -5.82
N THR A 124 -22.16 -1.12 -6.52
CA THR A 124 -22.96 -1.75 -7.59
C THR A 124 -23.93 -2.81 -7.08
N THR A 125 -23.77 -3.27 -5.84
CA THR A 125 -24.57 -4.35 -5.23
C THR A 125 -25.95 -3.88 -4.76
N SER A 126 -26.87 -4.81 -4.54
CA SER A 126 -28.16 -4.53 -3.88
C SER A 126 -27.99 -4.03 -2.45
N ASP A 127 -26.94 -4.50 -1.76
CA ASP A 127 -26.67 -4.17 -0.37
C ASP A 127 -26.44 -2.66 -0.18
N PHE A 128 -25.74 -2.01 -1.11
CA PHE A 128 -25.57 -0.56 -1.07
C PHE A 128 -26.91 0.19 -1.20
N LYS A 129 -27.83 -0.33 -2.03
CA LYS A 129 -29.18 0.26 -2.19
C LYS A 129 -30.02 0.10 -0.93
N GLU A 130 -29.90 -1.03 -0.23
CA GLU A 130 -30.69 -1.34 0.97
C GLU A 130 -30.06 -0.83 2.28
N MET A 131 -28.80 -0.41 2.24
CA MET A 131 -28.05 0.11 3.38
C MET A 131 -28.78 1.29 4.04
N LYS A 132 -28.73 1.37 5.37
CA LYS A 132 -29.33 2.47 6.14
C LYS A 132 -28.46 3.72 6.07
N VAL A 133 -29.10 4.90 6.20
CA VAL A 133 -28.42 6.21 6.19
C VAL A 133 -27.33 6.29 7.27
N ASP A 134 -27.58 5.74 8.46
CA ASP A 134 -26.60 5.74 9.56
C ASP A 134 -25.35 4.92 9.23
N GLN A 135 -25.49 3.83 8.46
CA GLN A 135 -24.35 3.02 8.01
C GLN A 135 -23.52 3.77 6.97
N LEU A 136 -24.15 4.43 6.00
CA LEU A 136 -23.43 5.29 5.05
C LEU A 136 -22.74 6.46 5.75
N ARG A 137 -23.43 7.07 6.72
CA ARG A 137 -22.87 8.14 7.55
C ARG A 137 -21.65 7.65 8.31
N PHE A 138 -21.70 6.45 8.88
CA PHE A 138 -20.57 5.83 9.55
C PHE A 138 -19.40 5.66 8.60
N ILE A 139 -19.59 5.07 7.41
CA ILE A 139 -18.55 4.89 6.38
C ILE A 139 -17.91 6.22 5.94
N LEU A 140 -18.70 7.28 5.73
CA LEU A 140 -18.16 8.58 5.34
C LEU A 140 -17.49 9.32 6.51
N SER A 141 -17.87 9.02 7.75
CA SER A 141 -17.25 9.59 8.94
C SER A 141 -16.03 8.81 9.43
N SER A 142 -15.98 7.52 9.10
CA SER A 142 -14.83 6.67 9.40
C SER A 142 -13.68 7.12 8.51
N ASN A 143 -12.52 7.32 9.12
CA ASN A 143 -11.32 7.68 8.38
C ASN A 143 -10.70 6.42 7.75
N TYR A 144 -11.53 5.49 7.26
CA TYR A 144 -11.08 4.30 6.56
C TYR A 144 -10.78 4.64 5.10
N PRO A 145 -9.71 4.09 4.52
CA PRO A 145 -9.42 4.25 3.10
C PRO A 145 -10.49 3.68 2.19
N ILE A 146 -10.84 4.47 1.16
CA ILE A 146 -11.88 4.10 0.18
C ILE A 146 -11.25 3.99 -1.22
N ASP A 147 -11.57 2.96 -1.99
CA ASP A 147 -11.05 2.73 -3.36
C ASP A 147 -11.70 3.60 -4.46
N VAL A 148 -12.44 4.64 -4.05
CA VAL A 148 -13.19 5.55 -4.91
C VAL A 148 -12.75 6.99 -4.66
N ALA A 149 -12.55 7.77 -5.73
CA ALA A 149 -12.17 9.18 -5.62
C ALA A 149 -13.28 10.00 -4.93
N GLU A 150 -12.92 11.06 -4.21
CA GLU A 150 -13.91 11.88 -3.48
C GLU A 150 -15.00 12.48 -4.39
N GLN A 151 -14.68 12.83 -5.65
CA GLN A 151 -15.70 13.26 -6.64
C GLN A 151 -16.73 12.16 -6.91
N GLU A 152 -16.28 10.92 -7.04
CA GLU A 152 -17.16 9.80 -7.32
C GLU A 152 -17.97 9.41 -6.08
N LEU A 153 -17.42 9.60 -4.87
CA LEU A 153 -18.20 9.52 -3.63
C LEU A 153 -19.34 10.54 -3.60
N VAL A 154 -19.12 11.78 -4.06
CA VAL A 154 -20.23 12.76 -4.19
C VAL A 154 -21.31 12.21 -5.12
N ARG A 155 -20.94 11.62 -6.26
CA ARG A 155 -21.90 11.02 -7.19
C ARG A 155 -22.69 9.90 -6.52
N LEU A 156 -22.01 8.98 -5.82
CA LEU A 156 -22.61 7.84 -5.12
C LEU A 156 -23.53 8.26 -3.97
N VAL A 157 -23.16 9.27 -3.19
CA VAL A 157 -24.00 9.82 -2.12
C VAL A 157 -25.24 10.48 -2.71
N CYS A 158 -25.10 11.21 -3.82
CA CYS A 158 -26.26 11.82 -4.49
C CYS A 158 -27.19 10.77 -5.09
N SER A 159 -26.66 9.72 -5.73
CA SER A 159 -27.46 8.64 -6.30
C SER A 159 -28.22 7.88 -5.22
N TYR A 160 -27.55 7.54 -4.12
CA TYR A 160 -28.17 6.94 -2.93
C TYR A 160 -29.30 7.84 -2.39
N GLY A 161 -29.05 9.15 -2.28
CA GLY A 161 -30.05 10.10 -1.80
C GLY A 161 -31.28 10.25 -2.70
N LEU A 162 -31.14 10.01 -4.01
CA LEU A 162 -32.26 10.01 -4.95
C LEU A 162 -33.10 8.74 -4.84
N GLU A 163 -32.47 7.58 -4.73
CA GLU A 163 -33.17 6.29 -4.60
C GLU A 163 -33.90 6.17 -3.27
N GLN A 164 -33.26 6.60 -2.17
CA GLN A 164 -33.85 6.60 -0.83
C GLN A 164 -34.80 7.79 -0.56
N GLN A 165 -34.95 8.70 -1.52
CA GLN A 165 -35.78 9.92 -1.38
C GLN A 165 -35.45 10.72 -0.11
N LEU A 166 -34.16 10.93 0.14
CA LEU A 166 -33.69 11.60 1.35
C LEU A 166 -34.11 13.08 1.39
N GLU A 167 -34.36 13.58 2.59
CA GLU A 167 -34.52 15.02 2.81
C GLU A 167 -33.21 15.78 2.52
N GLU A 168 -33.33 17.02 2.05
CA GLU A 168 -32.18 17.87 1.71
C GLU A 168 -31.27 18.14 2.92
N SER A 169 -31.84 18.14 4.13
CA SER A 169 -31.11 18.27 5.40
C SER A 169 -30.13 17.11 5.60
N VAL A 170 -30.63 15.88 5.47
CA VAL A 170 -29.87 14.63 5.64
C VAL A 170 -28.79 14.50 4.57
N LEU A 171 -29.12 14.79 3.32
CA LEU A 171 -28.13 14.83 2.24
C LEU A 171 -27.03 15.85 2.54
N GLY A 172 -27.39 17.04 3.01
CA GLY A 172 -26.44 18.07 3.40
C GLY A 172 -25.47 17.59 4.49
N ASP A 173 -25.94 16.79 5.44
CA ASP A 173 -25.09 16.20 6.49
C ASP A 173 -24.13 15.14 5.94
N LEU A 174 -24.55 14.31 4.98
CA LEU A 174 -23.66 13.35 4.31
C LEU A 174 -22.59 14.07 3.47
N LEU A 175 -22.98 15.08 2.70
CA LEU A 175 -22.07 15.87 1.86
C LEU A 175 -21.00 16.62 2.68
N ARG A 176 -21.28 16.96 3.93
CA ARG A 176 -20.29 17.58 4.83
C ARG A 176 -19.15 16.64 5.23
N LEU A 177 -19.36 15.32 5.13
CA LEU A 177 -18.36 14.29 5.46
C LEU A 177 -17.39 14.02 4.29
N ILE A 178 -17.66 14.57 3.10
CA ILE A 178 -16.78 14.49 1.93
C ILE A 178 -15.57 15.40 2.11
N ASN A 179 -14.41 14.93 1.65
CA ASN A 179 -13.15 15.68 1.71
C ASN A 179 -13.01 16.59 0.47
N TRP A 180 -13.77 17.69 0.46
CA TRP A 180 -13.82 18.67 -0.63
C TRP A 180 -12.47 19.24 -1.12
N PRO A 181 -11.44 19.44 -0.25
CA PRO A 181 -10.09 19.83 -0.69
C PRO A 181 -9.45 18.91 -1.74
N HIS A 182 -9.89 17.65 -1.83
CA HIS A 182 -9.38 16.67 -2.79
C HIS A 182 -10.20 16.61 -4.09
N ILE A 183 -11.14 17.54 -4.29
CA ILE A 183 -11.95 17.64 -5.52
C ILE A 183 -11.48 18.85 -6.32
N SER A 184 -11.02 18.61 -7.54
CA SER A 184 -10.55 19.69 -8.42
C SER A 184 -11.71 20.55 -8.93
N TYR A 185 -11.39 21.77 -9.38
CA TYR A 185 -12.41 22.67 -9.94
C TYR A 185 -13.04 22.12 -11.23
N LYS A 186 -12.28 21.39 -12.06
CA LYS A 186 -12.79 20.77 -13.30
C LYS A 186 -13.81 19.68 -12.98
N SER A 187 -13.45 18.80 -12.04
CA SER A 187 -14.31 17.75 -11.51
C SER A 187 -15.66 18.29 -11.01
N MET A 188 -15.67 19.47 -10.39
CA MET A 188 -16.89 20.11 -9.90
C MET A 188 -17.87 20.54 -11.00
N ASP A 189 -17.38 20.96 -12.17
CA ASP A 189 -18.26 21.33 -13.29
C ASP A 189 -18.89 20.07 -13.92
N GLU A 190 -18.12 18.98 -13.99
CA GLU A 190 -18.58 17.68 -14.48
C GLU A 190 -19.70 17.07 -13.61
N LEU A 191 -19.71 17.32 -12.29
CA LEU A 191 -20.78 16.87 -11.39
C LEU A 191 -22.18 17.32 -11.82
N ARG A 192 -22.31 18.42 -12.56
CA ARG A 192 -23.61 18.89 -13.08
C ARG A 192 -24.21 17.94 -14.12
N HIS A 193 -23.35 17.26 -14.87
CA HIS A 193 -23.71 16.44 -16.01
C HIS A 193 -23.60 14.93 -15.73
N LEU A 194 -23.17 14.58 -14.51
CA LEU A 194 -23.01 13.19 -14.10
C LEU A 194 -24.36 12.48 -13.96
N ASN A 195 -24.37 11.23 -14.43
CA ASN A 195 -25.49 10.33 -14.23
C ASN A 195 -25.45 9.77 -12.80
N CYS A 196 -26.51 10.04 -12.03
CA CYS A 196 -26.65 9.58 -10.65
C CYS A 196 -27.57 8.36 -10.52
N SER A 197 -27.75 7.57 -11.57
CA SER A 197 -28.46 6.29 -11.46
C SER A 197 -27.55 5.20 -10.86
N LEU A 198 -28.09 4.39 -9.93
CA LEU A 198 -27.45 3.14 -9.49
C LEU A 198 -27.88 1.93 -10.34
N ASP A 199 -28.85 2.10 -11.24
CA ASP A 199 -29.22 1.09 -12.25
C ASP A 199 -28.49 1.37 -13.57
N GLU A 200 -27.88 0.33 -14.15
CA GLU A 200 -27.32 0.38 -15.50
C GLU A 200 -28.44 0.66 -16.53
N GLY A 201 -28.33 1.77 -17.26
CA GLY A 201 -29.24 2.12 -18.37
C GLY A 201 -30.32 3.15 -18.06
N LYS A 202 -30.51 3.57 -16.80
CA LYS A 202 -31.30 4.75 -16.47
C LYS A 202 -30.39 5.98 -16.40
N GLN A 203 -30.83 7.08 -17.01
CA GLN A 203 -30.18 8.38 -16.85
C GLN A 203 -31.01 9.22 -15.88
N LEU A 204 -30.45 9.47 -14.69
CA LEU A 204 -31.00 10.45 -13.76
C LEU A 204 -30.07 11.66 -13.73
N GLN A 205 -30.63 12.83 -14.08
CA GLN A 205 -29.96 14.09 -13.87
C GLN A 205 -30.08 14.52 -12.41
N LEU A 206 -29.00 15.08 -11.88
CA LEU A 206 -28.96 15.62 -10.54
C LEU A 206 -29.97 16.77 -10.39
N PRO A 207 -30.88 16.75 -9.38
CA PRO A 207 -31.76 17.87 -9.11
C PRO A 207 -30.97 19.17 -8.83
N THR A 208 -31.54 20.30 -9.23
CA THR A 208 -30.88 21.61 -9.07
C THR A 208 -30.60 21.93 -7.60
N THR A 209 -31.46 21.47 -6.68
CA THR A 209 -31.28 21.68 -5.23
C THR A 209 -30.05 20.94 -4.69
N TYR A 210 -29.82 19.70 -5.12
CA TYR A 210 -28.64 18.91 -4.75
C TYR A 210 -27.37 19.58 -5.27
N TYR A 211 -27.37 20.03 -6.52
CA TYR A 211 -26.24 20.76 -7.10
C TYR A 211 -25.93 22.06 -6.34
N ASN A 212 -26.96 22.83 -5.99
CA ASN A 212 -26.80 24.04 -5.20
C ASN A 212 -26.18 23.74 -3.83
N ARG A 213 -26.54 22.62 -3.21
CA ARG A 213 -25.96 22.18 -1.94
C ARG A 213 -24.48 21.80 -2.07
N ILE A 214 -24.13 21.01 -3.09
CA ILE A 214 -22.73 20.67 -3.42
C ILE A 214 -21.91 21.95 -3.60
N LYS A 215 -22.42 22.90 -4.40
CA LYS A 215 -21.75 24.18 -4.62
C LYS A 215 -21.56 24.98 -3.33
N GLN A 216 -22.55 24.98 -2.44
CA GLN A 216 -22.43 25.66 -1.13
C GLN A 216 -21.33 25.04 -0.26
N GLU A 217 -21.26 23.72 -0.17
CA GLU A 217 -20.23 23.03 0.63
C GLU A 217 -18.81 23.27 0.04
N TYR A 218 -18.67 23.16 -1.28
CA TYR A 218 -17.40 23.42 -1.97
C TYR A 218 -16.93 24.89 -1.80
N MET A 219 -17.82 25.85 -2.03
CA MET A 219 -17.51 27.28 -1.85
C MET A 219 -17.22 27.64 -0.39
N GLY A 220 -17.93 27.04 0.56
CA GLY A 220 -17.72 27.27 1.99
C GLY A 220 -16.29 26.91 2.44
N ARG A 221 -15.73 25.81 1.90
CA ARG A 221 -14.35 25.39 2.21
C ARG A 221 -13.30 26.29 1.57
N LEU A 222 -13.53 26.74 0.33
CA LEU A 222 -12.69 27.71 -0.36
C LEU A 222 -12.60 29.05 0.39
N ILE A 223 -13.75 29.56 0.87
CA ILE A 223 -13.80 30.82 1.64
C ILE A 223 -13.03 30.71 2.96
N ASN A 224 -12.98 29.53 3.56
CA ASN A 224 -12.23 29.26 4.78
C ASN A 224 -10.70 29.12 4.56
N GLY A 225 -10.21 29.46 3.36
CA GLY A 225 -8.78 29.44 3.04
C GLY A 225 -8.22 28.06 2.76
N VAL A 226 -9.07 27.03 2.60
CA VAL A 226 -8.63 25.71 2.16
C VAL A 226 -8.55 25.72 0.64
N VAL A 227 -7.32 25.78 0.13
CA VAL A 227 -7.06 25.73 -1.31
C VAL A 227 -7.26 24.28 -1.77
N PRO A 228 -8.21 24.01 -2.69
CA PRO A 228 -8.30 22.70 -3.33
C PRO A 228 -6.95 22.40 -3.98
N LEU A 229 -6.52 21.14 -3.94
CA LEU A 229 -5.37 20.74 -4.75
C LEU A 229 -5.64 21.21 -6.19
N GLU A 230 -4.72 22.00 -6.76
CA GLU A 230 -4.67 22.15 -8.21
C GLU A 230 -4.59 20.75 -8.83
N ASP A 231 -4.80 20.61 -10.14
CA ASP A 231 -4.72 19.34 -10.91
C ASP A 231 -3.38 18.57 -10.78
N GLN A 232 -2.56 18.83 -9.77
CA GLN A 232 -1.65 17.88 -9.14
C GLN A 232 -2.45 16.72 -8.53
N SER A 233 -3.11 15.91 -9.36
CA SER A 233 -3.14 14.49 -9.04
C SER A 233 -1.68 14.13 -8.80
N LEU A 234 -1.29 13.81 -7.56
CA LEU A 234 0.02 13.25 -7.28
C LEU A 234 0.21 12.18 -8.36
N PRO A 235 1.17 12.32 -9.29
CA PRO A 235 1.27 11.40 -10.43
C PRO A 235 1.36 9.94 -9.97
N GLN A 236 1.74 9.73 -8.69
CA GLN A 236 1.91 8.45 -8.02
C GLN A 236 1.09 8.29 -6.71
N GLY A 237 0.09 9.13 -6.44
CA GLY A 237 -0.75 9.04 -5.22
C GLY A 237 -1.94 8.06 -5.35
N PRO A 238 -2.59 7.67 -4.24
CA PRO A 238 -3.77 6.80 -4.27
C PRO A 238 -4.96 7.53 -4.91
N LYS A 239 -5.94 6.74 -5.36
CA LYS A 239 -7.20 7.26 -5.93
C LYS A 239 -7.99 8.09 -4.91
N ASN A 240 -7.86 7.78 -3.63
CA ASN A 240 -8.37 8.56 -2.51
C ASN A 240 -7.33 8.62 -1.39
N MET A 241 -7.22 9.78 -0.75
CA MET A 241 -6.29 10.06 0.34
C MET A 241 -6.91 9.87 1.73
N ARG A 242 -8.23 9.67 1.83
CA ARG A 242 -8.94 9.41 3.09
C ARG A 242 -8.31 8.22 3.79
N GLY A 243 -8.03 8.35 5.09
CA GLY A 243 -7.44 7.26 5.87
C GLY A 243 -6.03 6.84 5.49
N MET A 244 -5.39 7.51 4.53
CA MET A 244 -4.06 7.12 4.02
C MET A 244 -2.99 8.06 4.60
N GLU A 245 -1.81 7.50 4.88
CA GLU A 245 -0.61 8.25 5.25
C GLU A 245 0.57 7.83 4.38
N LEU A 246 1.48 8.76 4.10
CA LEU A 246 2.70 8.45 3.34
C LEU A 246 3.70 7.76 4.27
N CYS A 247 4.08 6.54 3.92
CA CYS A 247 5.00 5.70 4.69
C CYS A 247 6.27 5.40 3.92
N LEU A 248 7.34 5.13 4.66
CA LEU A 248 8.62 4.65 4.14
C LEU A 248 8.64 3.12 4.15
N LEU A 249 8.99 2.51 3.03
CA LEU A 249 9.12 1.07 2.88
C LEU A 249 10.58 0.66 2.78
N LYS A 250 10.93 -0.43 3.48
CA LYS A 250 12.14 -1.23 3.28
C LYS A 250 11.72 -2.59 2.73
N ILE A 251 12.18 -2.92 1.53
CA ILE A 251 11.67 -4.04 0.72
C ILE A 251 12.79 -5.04 0.48
N GLY A 252 12.62 -6.23 1.03
CA GLY A 252 13.54 -7.36 0.87
C GLY A 252 14.98 -7.05 1.27
N GLY A 253 15.92 -7.70 0.59
CA GLY A 253 17.37 -7.57 0.83
C GLY A 253 17.95 -8.81 1.50
N PHE A 254 19.03 -8.62 2.25
CA PHE A 254 19.74 -9.69 2.95
C PHE A 254 19.73 -9.47 4.46
N GLU A 255 19.32 -10.50 5.19
CA GLU A 255 19.43 -10.62 6.64
C GLU A 255 20.50 -11.66 7.01
N TRP A 256 20.79 -11.80 8.30
CA TRP A 256 21.74 -12.82 8.79
C TRP A 256 21.35 -14.27 8.43
N LYS A 257 20.07 -14.52 8.14
CA LYS A 257 19.55 -15.83 7.71
C LYS A 257 19.62 -16.05 6.20
N GLY A 258 19.95 -15.02 5.42
CA GLY A 258 19.94 -15.04 3.96
C GLY A 258 19.00 -13.99 3.38
N LEU A 259 18.58 -14.23 2.13
CA LEU A 259 17.61 -13.40 1.42
C LEU A 259 16.28 -13.30 2.18
N THR A 260 15.60 -12.16 2.04
CA THR A 260 14.28 -11.96 2.63
C THR A 260 13.34 -11.27 1.64
N ASN A 261 12.08 -11.71 1.62
CA ASN A 261 10.97 -11.07 0.92
C ASN A 261 10.09 -10.19 1.84
N VAL A 262 10.51 -9.99 3.09
CA VAL A 262 9.78 -9.16 4.07
C VAL A 262 9.76 -7.71 3.62
N ILE A 263 8.61 -7.05 3.84
CA ILE A 263 8.45 -5.62 3.62
C ILE A 263 8.13 -4.97 4.96
N MET A 264 9.03 -4.10 5.40
CA MET A 264 8.83 -3.27 6.58
C MET A 264 8.29 -1.92 6.14
N CYS A 265 7.28 -1.44 6.85
CA CYS A 265 6.65 -0.13 6.64
C CYS A 265 6.80 0.72 7.90
N PHE A 266 7.41 1.89 7.75
CA PHE A 266 7.50 2.88 8.82
C PHE A 266 6.33 3.86 8.71
N SER A 267 5.52 3.94 9.77
CA SER A 267 4.47 4.95 9.90
C SER A 267 5.00 6.17 10.66
N PRO A 268 5.02 7.36 10.03
CA PRO A 268 5.38 8.59 10.72
C PRO A 268 4.39 8.96 11.83
N THR A 269 3.12 8.59 11.69
CA THR A 269 2.10 8.87 12.72
C THR A 269 2.30 8.00 13.96
N LYS A 270 2.62 6.71 13.76
CA LYS A 270 2.85 5.75 14.87
C LYS A 270 4.28 5.77 15.39
N MET A 271 5.21 6.36 14.63
CA MET A 271 6.65 6.34 14.89
C MET A 271 7.18 4.91 15.12
N ASN A 272 6.73 3.95 14.29
CA ASN A 272 7.15 2.56 14.38
C ASN A 272 7.18 1.87 13.02
N TRP A 273 7.92 0.77 12.97
CA TRP A 273 7.94 -0.16 11.84
C TRP A 273 6.99 -1.33 12.09
N TYR A 274 6.27 -1.75 11.05
CA TYR A 274 5.45 -2.97 11.04
C TYR A 274 5.56 -3.69 9.71
N GLU A 275 5.22 -4.99 9.70
CA GLU A 275 5.31 -5.82 8.50
C GLU A 275 4.07 -5.64 7.61
N LEU A 276 4.31 -5.50 6.31
CA LEU A 276 3.31 -5.66 5.26
C LEU A 276 3.39 -7.07 4.68
N THR A 277 2.40 -7.46 3.88
CA THR A 277 2.41 -8.77 3.20
C THR A 277 3.69 -8.92 2.36
N ALA A 278 4.48 -9.95 2.68
CA ALA A 278 5.74 -10.26 2.01
C ALA A 278 5.55 -10.58 0.51
N ILE A 279 6.61 -10.42 -0.27
CA ILE A 279 6.61 -10.71 -1.71
C ILE A 279 6.28 -12.19 -1.92
N PRO A 280 5.28 -12.57 -2.75
CA PRO A 280 4.78 -13.93 -2.86
C PRO A 280 5.64 -14.79 -3.81
N HIS A 281 6.92 -14.93 -3.49
CA HIS A 281 7.89 -15.69 -4.28
C HIS A 281 8.94 -16.35 -3.37
N ILE A 282 9.82 -17.17 -3.93
CA ILE A 282 11.05 -17.56 -3.23
C ILE A 282 11.86 -16.30 -2.89
N ASP A 283 12.55 -16.31 -1.74
CA ASP A 283 13.38 -15.20 -1.31
C ASP A 283 14.38 -14.82 -2.41
N GLN A 284 14.39 -13.54 -2.77
CA GLN A 284 15.04 -13.02 -3.98
C GLN A 284 15.69 -11.66 -3.70
N CYS A 285 16.58 -11.24 -4.60
CA CYS A 285 17.23 -9.93 -4.59
C CYS A 285 17.34 -9.38 -6.02
N ASN A 286 17.91 -8.18 -6.14
CA ASN A 286 18.26 -7.56 -7.43
C ASN A 286 17.08 -7.43 -8.41
N PHE A 287 15.86 -7.40 -7.89
CA PHE A 287 14.63 -7.16 -8.64
C PHE A 287 14.44 -5.65 -8.91
N GLY A 288 13.74 -5.34 -10.00
CA GLY A 288 13.31 -3.99 -10.28
C GLY A 288 12.17 -3.58 -9.32
N THR A 289 12.27 -2.39 -8.73
CA THR A 289 11.26 -1.84 -7.82
C THR A 289 10.74 -0.51 -8.39
N ALA A 290 9.41 -0.33 -8.45
CA ALA A 290 8.82 0.94 -8.86
C ALA A 290 7.46 1.19 -8.16
N VAL A 291 7.12 2.46 -7.98
CA VAL A 291 5.80 2.88 -7.46
C VAL A 291 5.02 3.55 -8.59
N LEU A 292 3.83 3.06 -8.89
CA LEU A 292 2.93 3.63 -9.89
C LEU A 292 1.50 3.63 -9.37
N ASN A 293 0.85 4.80 -9.37
CA ASN A 293 -0.50 4.98 -8.81
C ASN A 293 -0.66 4.40 -7.39
N ASN A 294 0.33 4.67 -6.52
CA ASN A 294 0.41 4.16 -5.16
C ASN A 294 0.46 2.63 -5.01
N LYS A 295 0.74 1.91 -6.09
CA LYS A 295 1.00 0.46 -6.06
C LYS A 295 2.48 0.21 -6.21
N LEU A 296 2.99 -0.74 -5.43
CA LEU A 296 4.37 -1.16 -5.48
C LEU A 296 4.52 -2.31 -6.48
N PHE A 297 5.45 -2.19 -7.41
CA PHE A 297 5.77 -3.20 -8.41
C PHE A 297 7.15 -3.78 -8.14
N ILE A 298 7.23 -5.11 -8.19
CA ILE A 298 8.46 -5.89 -8.08
C ILE A 298 8.55 -6.76 -9.32
N VAL A 299 9.62 -6.64 -10.10
CA VAL A 299 9.76 -7.32 -11.41
C VAL A 299 11.14 -7.93 -11.56
N GLY A 300 11.19 -9.15 -12.10
CA GLY A 300 12.42 -9.88 -12.34
C GLY A 300 13.20 -10.11 -11.05
N GLY A 301 14.52 -10.10 -11.15
CA GLY A 301 15.40 -10.36 -10.02
C GLY A 301 16.05 -11.73 -10.10
N ALA A 302 16.69 -12.10 -8.99
CA ALA A 302 17.40 -13.35 -8.89
C ALA A 302 17.21 -14.00 -7.51
N TYR A 303 17.31 -15.32 -7.47
CA TYR A 303 17.32 -16.11 -6.24
C TYR A 303 18.44 -17.16 -6.29
N ASP A 304 18.86 -17.62 -5.11
CA ASP A 304 19.95 -18.59 -5.00
C ASP A 304 19.44 -20.01 -4.73
N VAL A 305 19.96 -20.98 -5.47
CA VAL A 305 19.82 -22.40 -5.16
C VAL A 305 21.21 -23.02 -5.07
N CYS A 306 21.57 -23.52 -3.88
CA CYS A 306 22.89 -24.13 -3.63
C CYS A 306 24.08 -23.24 -4.07
N LEU A 307 24.02 -21.93 -3.78
CA LEU A 307 25.03 -20.91 -4.13
C LEU A 307 25.13 -20.58 -5.63
N LYS A 308 24.18 -21.06 -6.45
CA LYS A 308 24.03 -20.62 -7.84
C LYS A 308 22.87 -19.63 -7.95
N GLU A 309 23.16 -18.47 -8.53
CA GLU A 309 22.18 -17.44 -8.85
C GLU A 309 21.33 -17.88 -10.07
N TYR A 310 20.02 -17.70 -9.97
CA TYR A 310 19.05 -17.93 -11.03
C TYR A 310 18.24 -16.67 -11.26
N ILE A 311 18.22 -16.19 -12.50
CA ILE A 311 17.43 -15.02 -12.92
C ILE A 311 16.05 -15.50 -13.37
N HIS A 312 15.00 -14.72 -13.08
CA HIS A 312 13.63 -15.06 -13.48
C HIS A 312 12.86 -13.83 -14.01
N PRO A 313 11.71 -14.03 -14.70
CA PRO A 313 10.97 -12.93 -15.30
C PRO A 313 9.71 -12.50 -14.54
N PHE A 314 9.38 -13.18 -13.43
CA PHE A 314 8.12 -12.95 -12.72
C PHE A 314 7.98 -11.52 -12.19
N GLY A 315 6.74 -11.01 -12.21
CA GLY A 315 6.40 -9.69 -11.68
C GLY A 315 5.17 -9.73 -10.78
N PHE A 316 5.17 -8.84 -9.78
CA PHE A 316 4.13 -8.72 -8.76
C PHE A 316 3.76 -7.25 -8.54
N CYS A 317 2.48 -7.01 -8.28
CA CYS A 317 1.91 -5.70 -7.97
C CYS A 317 1.22 -5.74 -6.60
N TYR A 318 1.72 -4.97 -5.64
CA TYR A 318 1.16 -4.82 -4.31
C TYR A 318 0.18 -3.65 -4.24
N CYS A 319 -1.00 -3.91 -3.67
CA CYS A 319 -2.00 -2.91 -3.38
C CYS A 319 -2.00 -2.61 -1.87
N PRO A 320 -1.54 -1.42 -1.43
CA PRO A 320 -1.52 -1.08 0.00
C PRO A 320 -2.92 -1.03 0.61
N LEU A 321 -3.94 -0.66 -0.16
CA LEU A 321 -5.32 -0.63 0.34
C LEU A 321 -5.82 -1.99 0.82
N ARG A 322 -5.35 -3.07 0.18
CA ARG A 322 -5.79 -4.45 0.44
C ARG A 322 -4.72 -5.28 1.15
N ASN A 323 -3.55 -4.70 1.43
CA ASN A 323 -2.34 -5.40 1.86
C ASN A 323 -2.10 -6.72 1.10
N ALA A 324 -2.27 -6.69 -0.23
CA ALA A 324 -2.31 -7.91 -1.03
C ALA A 324 -1.58 -7.73 -2.36
N TRP A 325 -1.03 -8.84 -2.84
CA TRP A 325 -0.31 -8.93 -4.11
C TRP A 325 -1.16 -9.52 -5.22
N MET A 326 -0.87 -9.09 -6.44
CA MET A 326 -1.35 -9.71 -7.67
C MET A 326 -0.16 -10.00 -8.59
N THR A 327 -0.19 -11.15 -9.27
CA THR A 327 0.80 -11.47 -10.31
C THR A 327 0.50 -10.65 -11.58
N ILE A 328 1.55 -10.12 -12.20
CA ILE A 328 1.47 -9.44 -13.50
C ILE A 328 2.17 -10.27 -14.59
N ALA A 329 2.01 -9.87 -15.85
CA ALA A 329 2.71 -10.52 -16.95
C ALA A 329 4.23 -10.50 -16.74
N PRO A 330 4.91 -11.62 -17.00
CA PRO A 330 6.36 -11.71 -16.86
C PRO A 330 7.06 -10.80 -17.89
N ILE A 331 8.20 -10.22 -17.50
CA ILE A 331 9.07 -9.48 -18.43
C ILE A 331 9.57 -10.43 -19.52
N GLN A 332 9.81 -9.95 -20.74
CA GLN A 332 10.15 -10.86 -21.85
C GLN A 332 11.58 -11.38 -21.77
N LEU A 333 12.52 -10.55 -21.30
CA LEU A 333 13.88 -10.96 -21.01
C LEU A 333 14.09 -11.04 -19.51
N ASP A 334 14.29 -12.26 -19.01
CA ASP A 334 14.74 -12.58 -17.67
C ASP A 334 15.95 -11.71 -17.31
N ARG A 335 15.78 -10.87 -16.28
CA ARG A 335 16.82 -9.90 -15.90
C ARG A 335 16.83 -9.58 -14.41
N CYS A 336 18.03 -9.25 -13.91
CA CYS A 336 18.25 -8.69 -12.58
C CYS A 336 19.18 -7.46 -12.65
N ARG A 337 19.34 -6.71 -11.54
CA ARG A 337 20.24 -5.53 -11.45
C ARG A 337 19.96 -4.46 -12.51
N PHE A 338 18.70 -4.29 -12.86
CA PHE A 338 18.19 -3.32 -13.83
C PHE A 338 17.43 -2.21 -13.12
N SER A 339 17.15 -1.09 -13.79
CA SER A 339 16.28 -0.05 -13.24
C SER A 339 14.84 -0.24 -13.72
N LEU A 340 13.87 -0.19 -12.80
CA LEU A 340 12.44 -0.19 -13.11
C LEU A 340 11.86 1.18 -12.79
N ASN A 341 11.18 1.80 -13.75
CA ASN A 341 10.86 3.22 -13.68
C ASN A 341 9.40 3.47 -14.05
N ALA A 342 8.64 4.11 -13.17
CA ALA A 342 7.24 4.45 -13.41
C ALA A 342 7.11 5.75 -14.21
N VAL A 343 6.54 5.67 -15.42
CA VAL A 343 6.32 6.82 -16.32
C VAL A 343 4.83 7.08 -16.48
N GLY A 344 4.42 8.31 -16.18
CA GLY A 344 3.02 8.73 -16.24
C GLY A 344 2.15 7.91 -15.28
N LYS A 345 0.97 7.50 -15.73
CA LYS A 345 -0.01 6.73 -14.94
C LYS A 345 -0.22 5.30 -15.42
N GLN A 346 0.46 4.88 -16.49
CA GLN A 346 0.13 3.64 -17.20
C GLN A 346 1.31 2.73 -17.48
N HIS A 347 2.54 3.25 -17.36
CA HIS A 347 3.70 2.54 -17.89
C HIS A 347 4.80 2.36 -16.85
N LEU A 348 5.42 1.18 -16.87
CA LEU A 348 6.72 0.93 -16.24
C LEU A 348 7.74 0.69 -17.33
N TYR A 349 8.96 1.19 -17.17
CA TYR A 349 10.09 0.96 -18.07
C TYR A 349 11.19 0.22 -17.33
N ALA A 350 11.52 -0.99 -17.79
CA ALA A 350 12.67 -1.77 -17.36
C ALA A 350 13.85 -1.48 -18.30
N VAL A 351 14.97 -1.00 -17.76
CA VAL A 351 16.15 -0.61 -18.55
C VAL A 351 17.38 -1.40 -18.11
N GLY A 352 18.09 -1.99 -19.08
CA GLY A 352 19.37 -2.66 -18.86
C GLY A 352 19.26 -3.88 -17.95
N GLY A 353 20.33 -4.15 -17.19
CA GLY A 353 20.44 -5.30 -16.28
C GLY A 353 21.36 -6.40 -16.78
N ILE A 354 21.45 -7.45 -15.97
CA ILE A 354 22.10 -8.71 -16.33
C ILE A 354 21.02 -9.68 -16.77
N LEU A 355 21.25 -10.36 -17.90
CA LEU A 355 20.35 -11.37 -18.47
C LEU A 355 20.82 -12.78 -18.08
N ASP A 356 19.92 -13.77 -18.16
CA ASP A 356 20.29 -15.17 -17.98
C ASP A 356 21.29 -15.64 -19.05
N ASP A 357 22.15 -16.57 -18.64
CA ASP A 357 23.52 -16.82 -19.10
C ASP A 357 23.61 -17.44 -20.50
N ASP A 358 23.30 -16.69 -21.56
CA ASP A 358 23.79 -16.99 -22.90
C ASP A 358 25.15 -16.29 -23.08
N ASN A 359 26.22 -16.93 -22.55
CA ASN A 359 27.64 -16.54 -22.60
C ASN A 359 28.24 -16.35 -24.02
N SER A 360 27.43 -16.03 -25.03
CA SER A 360 27.89 -15.61 -26.33
C SER A 360 28.55 -14.22 -26.24
N GLU A 361 29.68 -14.03 -26.92
CA GLU A 361 30.27 -12.69 -27.11
C GLU A 361 29.27 -11.69 -27.71
N GLU A 362 28.23 -12.19 -28.37
CA GLU A 362 27.12 -11.44 -28.97
C GLU A 362 26.13 -10.91 -27.91
N ALA A 363 25.83 -11.69 -26.86
CA ALA A 363 25.02 -11.26 -25.71
C ALA A 363 25.70 -10.16 -24.89
N LEU A 364 27.03 -10.25 -24.69
CA LEU A 364 27.83 -9.24 -23.99
C LEU A 364 27.89 -7.89 -24.74
N ARG A 365 27.72 -7.93 -26.07
CA ARG A 365 27.66 -6.75 -26.96
C ARG A 365 26.23 -6.24 -27.17
N MET A 366 25.22 -6.85 -26.54
CA MET A 366 23.86 -6.34 -26.65
C MET A 366 23.73 -4.99 -25.95
N ILE A 367 23.08 -4.08 -26.65
CA ILE A 367 22.69 -2.76 -26.17
C ILE A 367 21.73 -2.93 -24.99
N SER A 368 21.76 -2.05 -23.98
CA SER A 368 20.85 -2.15 -22.83
C SER A 368 19.39 -2.16 -23.28
N ASN A 369 18.76 -3.34 -23.18
CA ASN A 369 17.40 -3.56 -23.63
C ASN A 369 16.41 -2.78 -22.75
N VAL A 370 15.40 -2.22 -23.39
CA VAL A 370 14.32 -1.48 -22.73
C VAL A 370 13.00 -2.17 -23.02
N GLU A 371 12.25 -2.48 -21.97
CA GLU A 371 10.88 -2.98 -22.08
C GLU A 371 9.93 -2.05 -21.34
N ARG A 372 8.76 -1.82 -21.93
CA ARG A 372 7.65 -1.05 -21.35
C ARG A 372 6.50 -1.98 -21.00
N TYR A 373 6.11 -2.00 -19.74
CA TYR A 373 4.88 -2.63 -19.27
C TYR A 373 3.71 -1.66 -19.36
N ASP A 374 2.61 -2.09 -19.98
CA ASP A 374 1.33 -1.39 -19.94
C ASP A 374 0.43 -2.04 -18.88
N ILE A 375 0.06 -1.28 -17.83
CA ILE A 375 -0.74 -1.80 -16.71
C ILE A 375 -2.19 -2.12 -17.09
N ALA A 376 -2.73 -1.46 -18.13
CA ALA A 376 -4.11 -1.65 -18.56
C ALA A 376 -4.25 -2.91 -19.41
N GLN A 377 -3.24 -3.19 -20.23
CA GLN A 377 -3.20 -4.37 -21.10
C GLN A 377 -2.53 -5.57 -20.42
N ASN A 378 -1.78 -5.36 -19.34
CA ASN A 378 -0.94 -6.36 -18.70
C ASN A 378 0.05 -7.02 -19.69
N VAL A 379 0.78 -6.19 -20.45
CA VAL A 379 1.71 -6.66 -21.50
C VAL A 379 3.01 -5.85 -21.48
N TRP A 380 4.14 -6.53 -21.69
CA TRP A 380 5.45 -5.93 -21.92
C TRP A 380 5.73 -5.76 -23.42
N THR A 381 6.28 -4.62 -23.82
CA THR A 381 6.65 -4.32 -25.22
C THR A 381 8.09 -3.80 -25.28
N TYR A 382 8.87 -4.24 -26.27
CA TYR A 382 10.22 -3.72 -26.48
C TYR A 382 10.20 -2.26 -26.94
N MET A 383 11.16 -1.50 -26.43
CA MET A 383 11.37 -0.09 -26.75
C MET A 383 12.79 0.12 -27.31
N PRO A 384 13.10 1.30 -27.87
CA PRO A 384 14.45 1.61 -28.32
C PRO A 384 15.49 1.43 -27.20
N SER A 385 16.49 0.60 -27.47
CA SER A 385 17.53 0.26 -26.50
C SER A 385 18.50 1.41 -26.24
N LEU A 386 19.01 1.49 -25.01
CA LEU A 386 20.02 2.45 -24.59
C LEU A 386 21.39 2.05 -25.12
N GLN A 387 21.98 2.87 -25.99
CA GLN A 387 23.21 2.62 -26.80
C GLN A 387 24.52 2.37 -26.01
N GLU A 388 24.45 2.18 -24.70
CA GLU A 388 25.56 1.81 -23.83
C GLU A 388 25.04 0.82 -22.79
N ASN A 389 25.54 -0.43 -22.85
CA ASN A 389 25.07 -1.51 -21.99
C ASN A 389 25.48 -1.29 -20.54
N ARG A 390 24.60 -1.57 -19.57
CA ARG A 390 24.86 -1.36 -18.14
C ARG A 390 23.97 -2.23 -17.24
N SER A 391 24.52 -2.61 -16.09
CA SER A 391 23.79 -3.12 -14.92
C SER A 391 24.13 -2.27 -13.70
N GLN A 392 23.41 -2.46 -12.59
CA GLN A 392 23.66 -1.75 -11.31
C GLN A 392 23.66 -0.22 -11.46
N HIS A 393 22.91 0.28 -12.44
CA HIS A 393 22.73 1.69 -12.73
C HIS A 393 21.46 2.19 -12.06
N ALA A 394 21.35 3.50 -11.95
CA ALA A 394 20.18 4.13 -11.37
C ALA A 394 19.32 4.80 -12.43
N GLY A 395 18.00 4.69 -12.28
CA GLY A 395 17.01 5.32 -13.14
C GLY A 395 16.03 6.18 -12.34
N VAL A 396 15.56 7.27 -12.94
CA VAL A 396 14.49 8.10 -12.37
C VAL A 396 13.69 8.81 -13.46
N VAL A 397 12.43 9.12 -13.17
CA VAL A 397 11.53 9.81 -14.13
C VAL A 397 11.25 11.22 -13.65
N VAL A 398 11.35 12.19 -14.57
CA VAL A 398 10.90 13.57 -14.35
C VAL A 398 10.03 13.99 -15.53
N GLY A 399 8.74 14.24 -15.26
CA GLY A 399 7.74 14.42 -16.32
C GLY A 399 7.58 13.17 -17.18
N ASP A 400 7.74 13.31 -18.50
CA ASP A 400 7.67 12.22 -19.47
C ASP A 400 9.07 11.72 -19.91
N LYS A 401 10.12 12.07 -19.16
CA LYS A 401 11.50 11.74 -19.49
C LYS A 401 12.10 10.80 -18.44
N LEU A 402 12.73 9.74 -18.92
CA LEU A 402 13.43 8.75 -18.11
C LEU A 402 14.92 9.03 -18.16
N TYR A 403 15.53 9.26 -16.99
CA TYR A 403 16.96 9.53 -16.85
C TYR A 403 17.66 8.31 -16.29
N ILE A 404 18.80 7.95 -16.86
CA ILE A 404 19.63 6.81 -16.48
C ILE A 404 21.05 7.31 -16.22
N SER A 405 21.66 6.89 -15.11
CA SER A 405 23.03 7.31 -14.76
C SER A 405 23.88 6.15 -14.25
N GLY A 406 25.17 6.21 -14.59
CA GLY A 406 26.20 5.31 -14.09
C GLY A 406 25.94 3.84 -14.40
N GLY A 407 26.29 2.98 -13.44
CA GLY A 407 26.29 1.53 -13.56
C GLY A 407 27.64 0.96 -13.97
N ILE A 408 27.65 -0.33 -14.25
CA ILE A 408 28.83 -1.07 -14.68
C ILE A 408 28.60 -1.68 -16.07
N HIS A 409 29.60 -1.54 -16.92
CA HIS A 409 29.69 -2.23 -18.20
C HIS A 409 31.00 -3.02 -18.26
N LEU A 410 30.89 -4.35 -18.32
CA LEU A 410 32.05 -5.24 -18.22
C LEU A 410 32.81 -4.97 -16.91
N ALA A 411 33.97 -4.32 -16.97
CA ALA A 411 34.77 -3.92 -15.81
C ALA A 411 34.80 -2.40 -15.59
N ASN A 412 34.08 -1.61 -16.40
CA ASN A 412 34.13 -0.15 -16.32
C ASN A 412 32.92 0.38 -15.55
N ILE A 413 33.19 1.13 -14.49
CA ILE A 413 32.18 1.92 -13.79
C ILE A 413 31.95 3.21 -14.56
N LEU A 414 30.69 3.49 -14.87
CA LEU A 414 30.30 4.57 -15.77
C LEU A 414 29.95 5.83 -14.98
N ALA A 415 30.24 6.99 -15.58
CA ALA A 415 29.72 8.29 -15.13
C ALA A 415 28.64 8.83 -16.09
N SER A 416 28.41 8.18 -17.22
CA SER A 416 27.51 8.66 -18.27
C SER A 416 26.08 8.83 -17.75
N MET A 417 25.42 9.86 -18.26
CA MET A 417 24.01 10.13 -18.01
C MET A 417 23.26 10.19 -19.33
N TRP A 418 22.10 9.55 -19.37
CA TRP A 418 21.26 9.47 -20.56
C TRP A 418 19.83 9.85 -20.22
N VAL A 419 19.13 10.44 -21.16
CA VAL A 419 17.69 10.68 -21.08
C VAL A 419 16.98 10.03 -22.24
N PHE A 420 15.89 9.34 -21.95
CA PHE A 420 14.94 8.82 -22.91
C PHE A 420 13.69 9.69 -22.89
N ASP A 421 13.37 10.30 -24.03
CA ASP A 421 12.09 10.95 -24.22
C ASP A 421 11.05 9.89 -24.57
N THR A 422 10.09 9.64 -23.68
CA THR A 422 9.11 8.56 -23.89
C THR A 422 8.08 8.86 -24.97
N LYS A 423 7.96 10.12 -25.41
CA LYS A 423 7.06 10.52 -26.51
C LYS A 423 7.74 10.45 -27.86
N ALA A 424 9.00 10.90 -27.92
CA ALA A 424 9.80 10.84 -29.15
C ALA A 424 10.46 9.46 -29.34
N GLU A 425 10.56 8.66 -28.27
CA GLU A 425 11.25 7.38 -28.19
C GLU A 425 12.72 7.48 -28.61
N LEU A 426 13.38 8.54 -28.16
CA LEU A 426 14.78 8.83 -28.48
C LEU A 426 15.63 8.98 -27.23
N TRP A 427 16.82 8.40 -27.29
CA TRP A 427 17.87 8.57 -26.29
C TRP A 427 18.77 9.75 -26.63
N GLN A 428 19.18 10.48 -25.60
CA GLN A 428 20.16 11.56 -25.69
C GLN A 428 21.15 11.45 -24.52
N GLU A 429 22.44 11.62 -24.81
CA GLU A 429 23.48 11.72 -23.79
C GLU A 429 23.49 13.12 -23.15
N LEU A 430 23.71 13.16 -21.84
CA LEU A 430 23.72 14.36 -21.00
C LEU A 430 25.07 14.52 -20.28
N ALA A 431 25.20 15.58 -19.49
CA ALA A 431 26.41 15.81 -18.71
C ALA A 431 26.65 14.65 -17.72
N PRO A 432 27.86 14.06 -17.71
CA PRO A 432 28.17 12.92 -16.87
C PRO A 432 28.25 13.31 -15.39
N MET A 433 28.03 12.35 -14.50
CA MET A 433 28.22 12.50 -13.06
C MET A 433 29.67 12.92 -12.75
N PRO A 434 29.91 13.72 -11.69
CA PRO A 434 31.27 14.10 -11.28
C PRO A 434 32.16 12.93 -10.88
N THR A 435 31.56 11.83 -10.42
CA THR A 435 32.24 10.59 -10.05
C THR A 435 31.51 9.42 -10.72
N PRO A 436 32.22 8.52 -11.42
CA PRO A 436 31.63 7.26 -11.88
C PRO A 436 31.05 6.49 -10.70
N CYS A 437 29.89 5.84 -10.87
CA CYS A 437 29.26 5.15 -9.75
C CYS A 437 28.34 4.01 -10.21
N CYS A 438 28.31 2.93 -9.44
CA CYS A 438 27.30 1.86 -9.51
C CYS A 438 26.68 1.60 -8.13
N ASP A 439 25.55 0.90 -8.12
CA ASP A 439 24.70 0.65 -6.93
C ASP A 439 24.23 1.93 -6.21
N HIS A 440 24.30 3.09 -6.87
CA HIS A 440 23.69 4.32 -6.38
C HIS A 440 22.19 4.35 -6.69
N VAL A 441 21.49 5.31 -6.10
CA VAL A 441 20.07 5.57 -6.36
C VAL A 441 19.89 6.99 -6.87
N LEU A 442 19.01 7.16 -7.87
CA LEU A 442 18.53 8.46 -8.28
C LEU A 442 17.17 8.73 -7.63
N VAL A 443 17.01 9.90 -7.03
CA VAL A 443 15.71 10.39 -6.54
C VAL A 443 15.36 11.70 -7.23
N ALA A 444 14.10 11.90 -7.57
CA ALA A 444 13.62 13.14 -8.19
C ALA A 444 12.73 13.90 -7.22
N VAL A 445 13.10 15.14 -6.93
CA VAL A 445 12.35 16.04 -6.04
C VAL A 445 12.37 17.45 -6.66
N ASP A 446 11.20 18.06 -6.83
CA ASP A 446 10.98 19.39 -7.45
C ASP A 446 11.73 19.63 -8.77
N ASN A 447 11.59 18.73 -9.73
CA ASN A 447 12.22 18.86 -11.05
C ASN A 447 13.77 18.88 -10.99
N ARG A 448 14.36 18.36 -9.92
CA ARG A 448 15.80 18.07 -9.79
C ARG A 448 16.02 16.60 -9.53
N ILE A 449 17.18 16.11 -9.95
CA ILE A 449 17.58 14.71 -9.75
C ILE A 449 18.76 14.68 -8.79
N TYR A 450 18.72 13.81 -7.80
CA TYR A 450 19.79 13.64 -6.82
C TYR A 450 20.38 12.22 -6.92
N ALA A 451 21.69 12.12 -7.12
CA ALA A 451 22.43 10.87 -7.09
C ALA A 451 22.95 10.62 -5.68
N CYS A 452 22.56 9.47 -5.10
CA CYS A 452 22.75 9.16 -3.70
C CYS A 452 23.46 7.81 -3.51
N GLY A 453 24.55 7.81 -2.76
CA GLY A 453 25.28 6.60 -2.37
C GLY A 453 26.02 5.92 -3.54
N GLY A 454 26.15 4.59 -3.45
CA GLY A 454 26.91 3.78 -4.38
C GLY A 454 28.41 3.84 -4.18
N TRP A 455 29.15 3.20 -5.08
CA TRP A 455 30.61 3.08 -4.98
C TRP A 455 31.29 3.14 -6.35
N HIS A 456 32.60 3.31 -6.31
CA HIS A 456 33.49 3.25 -7.46
C HIS A 456 34.80 2.56 -7.12
N GLU A 457 35.62 2.25 -8.12
CA GLU A 457 36.96 1.72 -7.90
C GLU A 457 37.98 2.84 -7.79
N SER A 458 38.89 2.70 -6.82
CA SER A 458 40.10 3.51 -6.73
C SER A 458 41.16 3.03 -7.72
N LEU A 459 42.23 3.82 -7.87
CA LEU A 459 43.41 3.44 -8.66
C LEU A 459 44.11 2.16 -8.15
N THR A 460 43.82 1.72 -6.92
CA THR A 460 44.33 0.48 -6.32
C THR A 460 43.30 -0.65 -6.36
N GLU A 461 42.26 -0.55 -7.19
CA GLU A 461 41.18 -1.54 -7.36
C GLU A 461 40.38 -1.83 -6.07
N SER A 462 40.51 -0.97 -5.06
CA SER A 462 39.68 -1.03 -3.85
C SER A 462 38.38 -0.26 -4.06
N ARG A 463 37.26 -0.82 -3.57
CA ARG A 463 35.95 -0.16 -3.62
C ARG A 463 35.92 1.04 -2.68
N VAL A 464 35.50 2.18 -3.20
CA VAL A 464 35.39 3.45 -2.47
C VAL A 464 33.95 3.93 -2.55
N LEU A 465 33.34 4.18 -1.39
CA LEU A 465 32.00 4.72 -1.28
C LEU A 465 31.96 6.17 -1.75
N VAL A 466 30.94 6.50 -2.54
CA VAL A 466 30.68 7.89 -2.92
C VAL A 466 30.16 8.65 -1.70
N GLN A 467 30.91 9.69 -1.31
CA GLN A 467 30.63 10.44 -0.08
C GLN A 467 29.68 11.64 -0.29
N HIS A 468 29.34 11.99 -1.53
CA HIS A 468 28.54 13.16 -1.83
C HIS A 468 27.18 12.77 -2.39
N ILE A 469 26.16 13.54 -2.05
CA ILE A 469 24.93 13.60 -2.84
C ILE A 469 25.17 14.64 -3.94
N TYR A 470 25.00 14.24 -5.20
CA TYR A 470 25.10 15.16 -6.33
C TYR A 470 23.69 15.55 -6.80
N ALA A 471 23.45 16.85 -7.00
CA ALA A 471 22.21 17.37 -7.58
C ALA A 471 22.43 17.73 -9.05
N TYR A 472 21.57 17.24 -9.92
CA TYR A 472 21.53 17.54 -11.34
C TYR A 472 20.45 18.57 -11.65
N ASP A 473 20.87 19.68 -12.25
CA ASP A 473 19.99 20.69 -12.82
C ASP A 473 19.61 20.29 -14.24
N ILE A 474 18.33 19.98 -14.45
CA ILE A 474 17.80 19.51 -15.73
C ILE A 474 17.87 20.61 -16.79
N GLU A 475 17.60 21.86 -16.43
CA GLU A 475 17.62 22.98 -17.38
C GLU A 475 19.04 23.36 -17.79
N GLY A 476 19.95 23.39 -16.82
CA GLY A 476 21.37 23.70 -17.02
C GLY A 476 22.21 22.55 -17.59
N ASN A 477 21.70 21.31 -17.58
CA ASN A 477 22.44 20.10 -17.94
C ASN A 477 23.78 20.02 -17.18
N ALA A 478 23.74 20.15 -15.85
CA ALA A 478 24.94 20.24 -15.03
C ALA A 478 24.73 19.64 -13.63
N TRP A 479 25.81 19.03 -13.11
CA TRP A 479 25.85 18.49 -11.75
C TRP A 479 26.48 19.47 -10.77
N SER A 480 26.01 19.44 -9.53
CA SER A 480 26.55 20.18 -8.39
C SER A 480 26.56 19.30 -7.14
N VAL A 481 27.40 19.64 -6.16
CA VAL A 481 27.40 18.95 -4.85
C VAL A 481 26.28 19.52 -4.00
N GLU A 482 25.38 18.66 -3.51
CA GLU A 482 24.30 19.06 -2.61
C GLU A 482 24.75 18.99 -1.15
N THR A 483 25.31 17.85 -0.73
CA THR A 483 25.81 17.64 0.64
C THR A 483 26.80 16.47 0.68
N GLN A 484 27.48 16.29 1.81
CA GLN A 484 28.29 15.11 2.11
C GLN A 484 27.49 14.14 2.99
N ILE A 485 27.49 12.85 2.65
CA ILE A 485 26.89 11.76 3.42
C ILE A 485 27.76 11.51 4.66
N PRO A 486 27.25 11.72 5.89
CA PRO A 486 28.07 11.67 7.09
C PRO A 486 28.62 10.29 7.48
N ALA A 487 28.00 9.20 7.03
CA ALA A 487 28.47 7.83 7.20
C ALA A 487 27.94 6.96 6.04
N PRO A 488 28.56 7.04 4.85
CA PRO A 488 28.09 6.28 3.70
C PRO A 488 28.28 4.79 3.96
N LYS A 489 27.38 3.96 3.45
CA LYS A 489 27.42 2.50 3.55
C LYS A 489 27.21 1.88 2.18
N PHE A 490 27.71 0.67 2.00
CA PHE A 490 27.40 -0.10 0.80
C PHE A 490 25.94 -0.55 0.85
N TYR A 491 25.27 -0.57 -0.31
CA TYR A 491 23.96 -1.19 -0.46
C TYR A 491 22.86 -0.67 0.49
N SER A 492 22.94 0.60 0.90
CA SER A 492 21.85 1.26 1.62
C SER A 492 20.63 1.39 0.72
N GLY A 493 19.45 1.10 1.24
CA GLY A 493 18.21 1.44 0.57
C GLY A 493 18.01 2.96 0.62
N VAL A 494 17.70 3.58 -0.52
CA VAL A 494 17.50 5.03 -0.60
C VAL A 494 16.17 5.36 -1.27
N THR A 495 15.43 6.31 -0.71
CA THR A 495 14.21 6.84 -1.33
C THR A 495 13.91 8.25 -0.84
N ALA A 496 13.00 8.95 -1.51
CA ALA A 496 12.52 10.25 -1.07
C ALA A 496 11.07 10.11 -0.54
N MET A 497 10.81 10.72 0.61
CA MET A 497 9.47 10.87 1.18
C MET A 497 9.20 12.36 1.39
N GLY A 498 8.33 12.94 0.57
CA GLY A 498 8.18 14.39 0.50
C GLY A 498 9.46 15.06 0.01
N ARG A 499 10.01 15.98 0.81
CA ARG A 499 11.26 16.72 0.52
C ARG A 499 12.45 16.21 1.33
N THR A 500 12.37 14.98 1.82
CA THR A 500 13.40 14.36 2.65
C THR A 500 13.90 13.07 2.00
N ILE A 501 15.21 12.94 1.86
CA ILE A 501 15.87 11.75 1.31
C ILE A 501 16.28 10.83 2.47
N PHE A 502 15.79 9.61 2.46
CA PHE A 502 16.06 8.59 3.48
C PHE A 502 17.09 7.59 2.97
N PHE A 503 18.02 7.23 3.85
CA PHE A 503 18.97 6.12 3.71
C PHE A 503 18.66 5.12 4.81
N VAL A 504 18.28 3.90 4.43
CA VAL A 504 17.84 2.85 5.35
C VAL A 504 18.82 1.68 5.26
N GLY A 505 19.42 1.36 6.40
CA GLY A 505 20.34 0.25 6.57
C GLY A 505 21.57 0.30 5.66
N GLY A 506 21.99 -0.86 5.18
CA GLY A 506 23.22 -1.05 4.40
C GLY A 506 24.33 -1.75 5.17
N LEU A 507 25.50 -1.83 4.55
CA LEU A 507 26.65 -2.57 5.04
C LEU A 507 27.79 -1.61 5.41
N ASP A 508 28.13 -1.58 6.70
CA ASP A 508 29.36 -0.99 7.21
C ASP A 508 30.51 -1.94 6.89
N SER A 509 31.21 -1.70 5.78
CA SER A 509 32.42 -2.46 5.44
C SER A 509 33.66 -1.71 5.94
N THR A 510 34.40 -2.34 6.84
CA THR A 510 35.72 -1.90 7.28
C THR A 510 36.76 -2.93 6.85
N GLU A 511 38.05 -2.58 6.83
CA GLU A 511 39.14 -3.52 6.47
C GLU A 511 39.12 -4.84 7.28
N SER A 512 38.47 -4.85 8.44
CA SER A 512 38.42 -5.99 9.36
C SER A 512 37.07 -6.71 9.46
N ILE A 513 35.94 -6.03 9.24
CA ILE A 513 34.59 -6.57 9.49
C ILE A 513 33.59 -5.89 8.56
N ASP A 514 32.74 -6.70 7.92
CA ASP A 514 31.49 -6.28 7.29
C ASP A 514 30.35 -6.44 8.30
N ARG A 515 29.61 -5.36 8.57
CA ARG A 515 28.50 -5.37 9.51
C ARG A 515 27.27 -4.72 8.89
N ALA A 516 26.19 -5.49 8.80
CA ALA A 516 24.89 -4.96 8.41
C ALA A 516 24.39 -3.95 9.46
N SER A 517 23.66 -2.93 9.02
CA SER A 517 23.16 -1.87 9.87
C SER A 517 21.64 -1.72 9.73
N ALA A 518 20.98 -1.48 10.85
CA ALA A 518 19.60 -1.05 10.94
C ALA A 518 19.42 0.48 10.85
N GLU A 519 20.52 1.25 10.87
CA GLU A 519 20.51 2.71 10.99
C GLU A 519 19.73 3.37 9.85
N THR A 520 18.86 4.32 10.19
CA THR A 520 18.18 5.17 9.22
C THR A 520 18.65 6.62 9.34
N MET A 521 19.13 7.18 8.23
CA MET A 521 19.53 8.59 8.13
C MET A 521 18.59 9.32 7.18
N ALA A 522 18.30 10.58 7.48
CA ALA A 522 17.44 11.42 6.64
C ALA A 522 18.12 12.76 6.35
N TYR A 523 18.07 13.19 5.09
CA TYR A 523 18.55 14.50 4.66
C TYR A 523 17.36 15.34 4.20
N ASP A 524 17.13 16.46 4.89
CA ASP A 524 16.03 17.36 4.59
C ASP A 524 16.47 18.44 3.59
N LEU A 525 15.81 18.51 2.44
CA LEU A 525 16.20 19.41 1.35
C LEU A 525 15.90 20.89 1.63
N ASP A 526 15.03 21.20 2.60
CA ASP A 526 14.65 22.56 2.95
C ASP A 526 15.64 23.21 3.92
N SER A 527 15.91 22.51 5.01
CA SER A 527 16.88 22.90 6.03
C SER A 527 18.33 22.63 5.61
N LYS A 528 18.56 21.70 4.68
CA LYS A 528 19.88 21.16 4.30
C LYS A 528 20.61 20.52 5.48
N GLU A 529 19.87 19.96 6.42
CA GLU A 529 20.41 19.29 7.60
C GLU A 529 20.19 17.77 7.54
N TRP A 530 21.11 17.04 8.17
CA TRP A 530 20.98 15.61 8.37
C TRP A 530 20.32 15.33 9.72
N TRP A 531 19.22 14.60 9.70
CA TRP A 531 18.59 14.09 10.90
C TRP A 531 19.19 12.74 11.30
N ARG A 532 19.47 12.59 12.60
CA ARG A 532 20.32 11.52 13.14
C ARG A 532 19.99 11.14 14.59
N GLU A 533 18.77 11.36 15.06
CA GLU A 533 18.43 10.87 16.41
C GLU A 533 18.34 9.35 16.36
N LYS A 534 19.31 8.69 16.98
CA LYS A 534 19.24 7.25 17.27
C LYS A 534 17.89 6.96 17.93
N ASP A 535 17.24 5.90 17.49
CA ASP A 535 16.11 5.21 18.14
C ASP A 535 14.70 5.46 17.58
N SER A 536 14.39 6.51 16.80
CA SER A 536 12.99 6.72 16.35
C SER A 536 12.69 6.28 14.91
N TRP A 537 13.68 6.08 14.04
CA TRP A 537 13.49 5.70 12.63
C TRP A 537 14.25 4.44 12.23
N ASP A 538 15.09 3.91 13.11
CA ASP A 538 15.92 2.75 12.80
C ASP A 538 15.05 1.53 12.50
N SER A 539 15.42 0.80 11.45
CA SER A 539 14.66 -0.38 11.04
C SER A 539 14.88 -1.52 12.04
N PRO A 540 13.92 -2.44 12.25
CA PRO A 540 14.02 -3.40 13.35
C PRO A 540 15.10 -4.47 13.16
N ASN A 541 15.55 -4.69 11.92
CA ASN A 541 16.54 -5.71 11.56
C ASN A 541 17.67 -5.08 10.74
N ASP A 542 18.89 -5.54 10.99
CA ASP A 542 20.06 -5.24 10.16
C ASP A 542 19.87 -5.88 8.78
N VAL A 543 19.75 -5.04 7.74
CA VAL A 543 19.54 -5.47 6.35
C VAL A 543 20.42 -4.64 5.43
N TRP A 544 20.99 -5.28 4.40
CA TRP A 544 21.65 -4.61 3.29
C TRP A 544 21.05 -5.07 1.95
N GLU A 545 21.30 -4.32 0.88
CA GLU A 545 20.72 -4.56 -0.46
C GLU A 545 19.18 -4.55 -0.48
N SER A 546 18.54 -3.95 0.53
CA SER A 546 17.11 -3.67 0.50
C SER A 546 16.81 -2.54 -0.49
N THR A 547 15.72 -2.66 -1.24
CA THR A 547 15.20 -1.51 -1.97
C THR A 547 14.30 -0.68 -1.05
N CYS A 548 14.16 0.61 -1.35
CA CYS A 548 13.29 1.50 -0.57
C CYS A 548 12.33 2.26 -1.48
N ALA A 549 11.14 2.51 -0.96
CA ALA A 549 10.10 3.26 -1.65
C ALA A 549 9.28 4.07 -0.64
N ALA A 550 8.61 5.12 -1.09
CA ALA A 550 7.59 5.80 -0.31
C ALA A 550 6.23 5.57 -0.97
N ILE A 551 5.26 5.06 -0.22
CA ILE A 551 3.88 4.86 -0.69
C ILE A 551 2.89 5.26 0.40
N TYR A 552 1.68 5.61 -0.01
CA TYR A 552 0.57 5.81 0.90
C TYR A 552 -0.01 4.47 1.38
N VAL A 553 -0.09 4.28 2.68
CA VAL A 553 -0.62 3.09 3.36
C VAL A 553 -1.80 3.51 4.25
N PRO A 554 -2.82 2.65 4.41
CA PRO A 554 -3.85 2.82 5.43
C PRO A 554 -3.28 3.11 6.83
N MET A 555 -3.78 4.15 7.50
CA MET A 555 -3.41 4.48 8.89
C MET A 555 -3.94 3.45 9.90
N CYS A 556 -5.09 2.84 9.61
CA CYS A 556 -5.63 1.75 10.40
C CYS A 556 -4.82 0.47 10.19
N ASP A 557 -4.55 -0.27 11.27
CA ASP A 557 -3.87 -1.57 11.18
C ASP A 557 -4.69 -2.56 10.36
N PHE A 558 -4.02 -3.45 9.61
CA PHE A 558 -4.64 -4.47 8.76
C PHE A 558 -5.31 -5.59 9.55
#